data_AF-A0A2W4B6P6-F1
#
_entry.id   AF-A0A2W4B6P6-F1
#
_cell.length_a   1.000
_cell.length_b   1.000
_cell.length_c   1.000
_cell.angle_alpha   90.00
_cell.angle_beta   90.00
_cell.angle_gamma   90.00
#
_symmetry.space_group_name_H-M   'P 1'
#
loop_
_entity.id
_entity.type
_entity.pdbx_description
1 polymer ?
#
loop_
_entity_poly.entity_id
_entity_poly.type
_entity_poly.pdbx_seq_one_letter_code
_entity_poly.pdbx_strand_id
1 'polypeptide(L)'
;MFLNDYCNLTSIYYIIMMLQRKDCEKMKKVSLVLLGLSLLFVGGATSANADEGEITAVPYGELKSVDNLQNDDLESEETITQNERAVAIAPSVTYRTHIQNIGWQGWKKNAQVAGTSGQAKRLEAIELKVKDSPYSGDIQYSTHIQNIGWQGWKKSGQVSGTSGQAKRLEAIRIKLTGELGRRYDVFYRVHAQNFGWMGWEKGGIPAGTSKFAYRLEAIEVKLVPKKNYFTINKSAKTSYRDNTKVAGELDAKKLKVPNKYLDNGLKLFKNSKSVINFAEKELNDVNRKTIGYQTYQLRRNLKTIGYTVDFYYPY
;
A
#
# COMPACT_ATOMS: atom_id res chain seq x y z
N MET A 1 7.32 -45.54 -42.31
CA MET A 1 8.19 -46.70 -42.05
C MET A 1 9.26 -46.22 -41.07
N PHE A 2 9.53 -47.01 -40.02
CA PHE A 2 10.03 -46.65 -38.66
C PHE A 2 8.96 -46.01 -37.76
N LEU A 3 8.82 -46.30 -36.46
CA LEU A 3 8.92 -47.46 -35.54
C LEU A 3 8.69 -46.87 -34.12
N ASN A 4 8.14 -47.68 -33.21
CA ASN A 4 8.20 -47.60 -31.73
C ASN A 4 7.18 -46.75 -30.93
N ASP A 5 6.18 -47.47 -30.37
CA ASP A 5 5.97 -47.83 -28.96
C ASP A 5 6.37 -46.86 -27.81
N TYR A 6 5.41 -46.52 -26.92
CA TYR A 6 5.17 -47.14 -25.59
C TYR A 6 4.31 -46.26 -24.66
N CYS A 7 3.33 -46.90 -23.97
CA CYS A 7 2.78 -46.65 -22.61
C CYS A 7 2.19 -45.26 -22.25
N ASN A 8 1.08 -45.08 -21.53
CA ASN A 8 0.38 -45.91 -20.54
C ASN A 8 -0.99 -45.30 -20.17
N LEU A 9 -1.79 -46.06 -19.41
CA LEU A 9 -3.00 -45.71 -18.64
C LEU A 9 -4.37 -45.76 -19.33
N THR A 10 -5.12 -46.82 -19.05
CA THR A 10 -6.56 -46.72 -18.73
C THR A 10 -7.08 -47.99 -18.05
N SER A 11 -8.09 -47.76 -17.21
CA SER A 11 -9.10 -48.72 -16.75
C SER A 11 -8.77 -49.53 -15.50
N ILE A 12 -9.46 -49.21 -14.41
CA ILE A 12 -10.45 -50.07 -13.75
C ILE A 12 -11.13 -49.19 -12.68
N TYR A 13 -12.39 -48.81 -12.88
CA TYR A 13 -13.49 -49.01 -11.93
C TYR A 13 -14.80 -48.46 -12.55
N TYR A 14 -15.68 -49.40 -12.87
CA TYR A 14 -17.05 -49.22 -13.34
C TYR A 14 -17.98 -49.51 -12.15
N ILE A 15 -19.21 -48.99 -12.19
CA ILE A 15 -20.40 -49.36 -11.37
C ILE A 15 -20.38 -48.68 -9.97
N ILE A 16 -21.26 -47.73 -9.63
CA ILE A 16 -22.74 -47.74 -9.67
C ILE A 16 -23.27 -46.33 -9.99
N MET A 17 -24.11 -46.26 -11.03
CA MET A 17 -25.03 -45.16 -11.34
C MET A 17 -26.42 -45.51 -10.80
N MET A 18 -27.28 -44.48 -10.68
CA MET A 18 -28.74 -44.49 -10.45
C MET A 18 -29.18 -44.19 -9.01
N LEU A 19 -29.54 -42.93 -8.76
CA LEU A 19 -30.95 -42.54 -8.62
C LEU A 19 -31.06 -41.00 -8.55
N GLN A 20 -31.63 -40.41 -9.60
CA GLN A 20 -32.15 -39.05 -9.61
C GLN A 20 -33.68 -39.08 -9.48
N ARG A 21 -34.23 -37.98 -8.92
CA ARG A 21 -35.63 -37.48 -8.88
C ARG A 21 -36.49 -38.08 -7.75
N LYS A 22 -37.22 -37.31 -6.91
CA LYS A 22 -37.95 -36.03 -7.10
C LYS A 22 -38.30 -35.40 -5.73
N ASP A 23 -38.35 -34.07 -5.72
CA ASP A 23 -39.19 -33.13 -4.94
C ASP A 23 -39.43 -33.32 -3.42
N CYS A 24 -38.90 -32.40 -2.59
CA CYS A 24 -39.67 -31.79 -1.49
C CYS A 24 -39.10 -30.43 -1.03
N GLU A 25 -40.01 -29.53 -0.69
CA GLU A 25 -39.85 -28.12 -0.34
C GLU A 25 -38.97 -27.82 0.90
N LYS A 26 -38.46 -26.57 0.92
CA LYS A 26 -38.19 -25.71 2.10
C LYS A 26 -37.47 -26.35 3.29
N MET A 27 -36.20 -26.01 3.50
CA MET A 27 -35.73 -25.74 4.87
C MET A 27 -34.67 -24.65 4.95
N LYS A 28 -34.73 -23.96 6.09
CA LYS A 28 -34.21 -22.64 6.43
C LYS A 28 -32.68 -22.61 6.59
N LYS A 29 -32.15 -21.39 6.48
CA LYS A 29 -30.79 -20.95 6.85
C LYS A 29 -30.21 -21.72 8.06
N VAL A 30 -29.02 -22.28 7.91
CA VAL A 30 -28.15 -22.68 9.02
C VAL A 30 -26.75 -22.14 8.73
N SER A 31 -26.27 -21.24 9.59
CA SER A 31 -24.88 -20.75 9.60
C SER A 31 -23.96 -21.86 10.10
N LEU A 32 -22.96 -22.20 9.29
CA LEU A 32 -21.92 -23.16 9.63
C LEU A 32 -20.71 -22.41 10.22
N VAL A 33 -20.53 -22.49 11.54
CA VAL A 33 -19.33 -22.02 12.25
C VAL A 33 -18.33 -23.18 12.26
N LEU A 34 -17.24 -23.08 11.48
CA LEU A 34 -16.11 -24.01 11.58
C LEU A 34 -15.16 -23.57 12.72
N LEU A 35 -15.11 -24.39 13.78
CA LEU A 35 -14.03 -24.37 14.76
C LEU A 35 -12.87 -25.22 14.23
N GLY A 36 -11.78 -24.56 13.82
CA GLY A 36 -10.54 -25.21 13.40
C GLY A 36 -9.69 -25.62 14.61
N LEU A 37 -9.60 -26.93 14.84
CA LEU A 37 -8.69 -27.59 15.78
C LEU A 37 -7.30 -27.72 15.11
N SER A 38 -6.23 -27.22 15.72
CA SER A 38 -4.85 -27.41 15.23
C SER A 38 -4.04 -28.30 16.16
N LEU A 39 -3.41 -29.31 15.55
CA LEU A 39 -2.59 -30.36 16.19
C LEU A 39 -1.28 -29.80 16.76
N LEU A 40 -0.91 -30.30 17.94
CA LEU A 40 0.40 -30.14 18.57
C LEU A 40 1.44 -31.07 17.93
N PHE A 41 2.59 -30.52 17.54
CA PHE A 41 3.83 -31.28 17.35
C PHE A 41 4.74 -31.05 18.57
N VAL A 42 5.28 -32.13 19.14
CA VAL A 42 6.26 -32.12 20.23
C VAL A 42 7.64 -32.48 19.67
N GLY A 43 8.67 -31.72 20.03
CA GLY A 43 10.07 -32.13 19.86
C GLY A 43 11.09 -31.10 20.33
N GLY A 44 11.88 -31.44 21.37
CA GLY A 44 13.31 -31.09 21.45
C GLY A 44 13.78 -29.91 22.32
N ALA A 45 14.17 -30.23 23.56
CA ALA A 45 15.07 -29.58 24.53
C ALA A 45 15.71 -28.17 24.28
N THR A 46 15.24 -27.22 25.09
CA THR A 46 15.94 -26.24 25.96
C THR A 46 17.31 -25.66 25.56
N SER A 47 17.28 -24.42 25.06
CA SER A 47 18.11 -23.34 25.63
C SER A 47 17.17 -22.40 26.37
N ALA A 48 17.46 -22.08 27.65
CA ALA A 48 16.64 -21.21 28.48
C ALA A 48 16.54 -19.79 27.90
N ASN A 49 15.54 -19.56 27.06
CA ASN A 49 14.98 -18.25 26.83
C ASN A 49 13.75 -18.15 27.74
N ALA A 50 13.68 -17.11 28.57
CA ALA A 50 12.45 -16.76 29.26
C ALA A 50 11.31 -16.81 28.23
N ASP A 51 10.30 -17.63 28.50
CA ASP A 51 9.18 -17.92 27.60
C ASP A 51 8.45 -16.60 27.27
N GLU A 52 8.88 -15.93 26.20
CA GLU A 52 8.18 -14.82 25.60
C GLU A 52 6.99 -15.42 24.88
N GLY A 53 5.94 -15.72 25.65
CA GLY A 53 4.77 -16.44 25.17
C GLY A 53 4.22 -15.91 23.84
N GLU A 54 3.59 -16.79 23.08
CA GLU A 54 3.16 -16.51 21.72
C GLU A 54 2.23 -15.28 21.64
N ILE A 55 2.50 -14.39 20.68
CA ILE A 55 1.63 -13.26 20.38
C ILE A 55 0.63 -13.66 19.30
N THR A 56 -0.65 -13.49 19.59
CA THR A 56 -1.75 -13.68 18.64
C THR A 56 -2.48 -12.37 18.40
N ALA A 57 -3.02 -12.20 17.18
CA ALA A 57 -3.86 -11.09 16.80
C ALA A 57 -5.27 -11.62 16.51
N VAL A 58 -6.25 -11.17 17.29
CA VAL A 58 -7.65 -11.57 17.14
C VAL A 58 -8.43 -10.39 16.58
N PRO A 59 -9.17 -10.53 15.46
CA PRO A 59 -10.06 -9.48 14.98
C PRO A 59 -10.99 -9.00 16.10
N TYR A 60 -11.08 -7.69 16.25
CA TYR A 60 -11.92 -7.03 17.24
C TYR A 60 -12.80 -6.03 16.50
N GLY A 61 -14.11 -6.05 16.78
CA GLY A 61 -15.08 -5.21 16.07
C GLY A 61 -15.36 -5.67 14.64
N GLU A 62 -16.42 -5.10 14.06
CA GLU A 62 -16.78 -5.34 12.67
C GLU A 62 -15.80 -4.64 11.72
N LEU A 63 -15.54 -5.29 10.58
CA LEU A 63 -14.85 -4.67 9.45
C LEU A 63 -15.60 -3.39 9.07
N LYS A 64 -14.91 -2.25 9.12
CA LYS A 64 -15.46 -0.99 8.62
C LYS A 64 -15.01 -0.78 7.19
N SER A 65 -15.97 -0.47 6.32
CA SER A 65 -15.75 0.03 4.97
C SER A 65 -16.65 1.25 4.75
N VAL A 66 -16.22 2.18 3.91
CA VAL A 66 -17.15 3.16 3.36
C VAL A 66 -18.04 2.43 2.34
N ASP A 67 -19.35 2.46 2.55
CA ASP A 67 -20.33 1.85 1.64
C ASP A 67 -20.42 2.60 0.29
N ASN A 68 -19.81 3.78 0.20
CA ASN A 68 -19.82 4.63 -0.98
C ASN A 68 -18.51 4.51 -1.77
N LEU A 69 -18.47 3.52 -2.67
CA LEU A 69 -17.81 3.70 -3.97
C LEU A 69 -18.88 4.16 -4.98
N GLN A 70 -19.64 5.23 -4.67
CA GLN A 70 -20.65 5.75 -5.58
C GLN A 70 -20.12 6.99 -6.30
N ASN A 71 -19.85 6.77 -7.59
CA ASN A 71 -20.27 7.57 -8.73
C ASN A 71 -20.35 9.10 -8.52
N ASP A 72 -19.21 9.78 -8.53
CA ASP A 72 -19.17 11.16 -9.01
C ASP A 72 -18.53 11.14 -10.40
N ASP A 73 -19.30 11.59 -11.39
CA ASP A 73 -18.98 11.83 -12.80
C ASP A 73 -18.97 10.60 -13.74
N LEU A 74 -20.13 9.96 -13.91
CA LEU A 74 -20.46 9.23 -15.15
C LEU A 74 -20.96 10.24 -16.19
N GLU A 75 -20.03 10.89 -16.90
CA GLU A 75 -20.33 11.41 -18.24
C GLU A 75 -19.94 10.38 -19.30
N SER A 76 -20.83 10.27 -20.28
CA SER A 76 -21.01 9.22 -21.29
C SER A 76 -19.74 8.68 -21.95
N GLU A 77 -19.71 7.35 -22.10
CA GLU A 77 -18.84 6.65 -23.03
C GLU A 77 -19.11 7.14 -24.47
N GLU A 78 -18.19 7.93 -25.03
CA GLU A 78 -18.10 8.07 -26.47
C GLU A 78 -17.39 6.85 -27.06
N THR A 79 -18.10 6.19 -27.96
CA THR A 79 -17.68 5.03 -28.73
C THR A 79 -16.46 5.38 -29.58
N ILE A 80 -15.25 5.00 -29.13
CA ILE A 80 -14.05 5.09 -29.98
C ILE A 80 -14.14 3.98 -31.02
N THR A 81 -14.45 4.36 -32.26
CA THR A 81 -14.38 3.49 -33.43
C THR A 81 -12.92 3.08 -33.69
N GLN A 82 -12.74 1.84 -34.13
CA GLN A 82 -11.47 1.12 -34.32
C GLN A 82 -10.52 1.71 -35.40
N ASN A 83 -10.58 3.01 -35.72
CA ASN A 83 -9.86 3.59 -36.86
C ASN A 83 -8.79 4.64 -36.54
N GLU A 84 -8.40 4.82 -35.27
CA GLU A 84 -7.24 5.64 -34.90
C GLU A 84 -6.07 4.77 -34.43
N ARG A 85 -5.45 4.04 -35.37
CA ARG A 85 -4.06 3.56 -35.25
C ARG A 85 -3.06 4.65 -35.66
N ALA A 86 -3.32 5.90 -35.29
CA ALA A 86 -2.23 6.84 -35.04
C ALA A 86 -1.71 6.49 -33.64
N VAL A 87 -0.39 6.34 -33.46
CA VAL A 87 0.19 6.12 -32.14
C VAL A 87 -0.17 7.33 -31.27
N ALA A 88 -1.25 7.22 -30.50
CA ALA A 88 -1.61 8.24 -29.52
C ALA A 88 -0.42 8.35 -28.58
N ILE A 89 0.30 9.46 -28.68
CA ILE A 89 1.49 9.70 -27.87
C ILE A 89 1.01 9.76 -26.41
N ALA A 90 1.30 8.70 -25.66
CA ALA A 90 0.90 8.60 -24.26
C ALA A 90 1.85 9.46 -23.41
N PRO A 91 1.32 10.38 -22.57
CA PRO A 91 2.12 11.13 -21.62
C PRO A 91 3.02 10.21 -20.79
N SER A 92 4.27 10.60 -20.62
CA SER A 92 5.21 9.87 -19.76
C SER A 92 5.82 10.80 -18.71
N VAL A 93 6.11 10.26 -17.53
CA VAL A 93 6.86 10.97 -16.51
C VAL A 93 8.31 10.53 -16.53
N THR A 94 9.20 11.52 -16.54
CA THR A 94 10.64 11.33 -16.34
C THR A 94 11.07 12.04 -15.08
N TYR A 95 11.99 11.43 -14.33
CA TYR A 95 12.41 11.95 -13.03
C TYR A 95 13.83 11.53 -12.71
N ARG A 96 14.50 12.32 -11.87
CA ARG A 96 15.83 12.01 -11.35
C ARG A 96 15.94 12.52 -9.92
N THR A 97 16.85 11.91 -9.17
CA THR A 97 17.11 12.26 -7.78
C THR A 97 18.57 12.64 -7.58
N HIS A 98 18.80 13.53 -6.61
CA HIS A 98 20.12 13.82 -6.07
C HIS A 98 20.35 12.97 -4.84
N ILE A 99 21.43 12.18 -4.83
CA ILE A 99 21.72 11.21 -3.78
C ILE A 99 23.00 11.62 -3.06
N GLN A 100 23.00 11.46 -1.73
CA GLN A 100 24.18 11.67 -0.91
C GLN A 100 25.43 10.97 -1.48
N ASN A 101 26.51 11.74 -1.61
CA ASN A 101 27.84 11.31 -2.07
C ASN A 101 27.85 10.71 -3.50
N ILE A 102 26.78 10.89 -4.27
CA ILE A 102 26.70 10.47 -5.68
C ILE A 102 26.33 11.67 -6.57
N GLY A 103 25.46 12.55 -6.07
CA GLY A 103 24.94 13.67 -6.83
C GLY A 103 23.70 13.30 -7.64
N TRP A 104 23.45 14.03 -8.72
CA TRP A 104 22.33 13.77 -9.63
C TRP A 104 22.54 12.48 -10.42
N GLN A 105 21.59 11.56 -10.32
CA GLN A 105 21.52 10.41 -11.21
C GLN A 105 20.98 10.79 -12.59
N GLY A 106 21.17 9.89 -13.57
CA GLY A 106 20.50 9.96 -14.87
C GLY A 106 18.98 9.88 -14.75
N TRP A 107 18.29 10.43 -15.75
CA TRP A 107 16.83 10.43 -15.82
C TRP A 107 16.27 9.00 -15.90
N LYS A 108 15.26 8.74 -15.08
CA LYS A 108 14.42 7.54 -15.08
C LYS A 108 13.08 7.87 -15.72
N LYS A 109 12.42 6.85 -16.27
CA LYS A 109 11.09 6.95 -16.89
C LYS A 109 10.14 5.98 -16.20
N ASN A 110 8.87 6.33 -16.07
CA ASN A 110 7.74 5.48 -15.64
C ASN A 110 8.09 4.19 -14.87
N ALA A 111 7.87 4.18 -13.56
CA ALA A 111 8.08 3.06 -12.63
C ALA A 111 9.53 2.55 -12.48
N GLN A 112 10.52 3.12 -13.20
CA GLN A 112 11.93 2.82 -12.93
C GLN A 112 12.41 3.43 -11.62
N VAL A 113 13.14 2.66 -10.81
CA VAL A 113 13.70 3.14 -9.55
C VAL A 113 14.70 4.30 -9.78
N ALA A 114 14.45 5.44 -9.14
CA ALA A 114 15.41 6.53 -8.96
C ALA A 114 15.84 6.59 -7.49
N GLY A 115 17.14 6.54 -7.20
CA GLY A 115 17.65 6.36 -5.85
C GLY A 115 18.49 5.09 -5.66
N THR A 116 18.60 4.68 -4.40
CA THR A 116 19.18 3.40 -3.96
C THR A 116 18.25 2.75 -2.94
N SER A 117 18.22 1.42 -2.85
CA SER A 117 17.48 0.71 -1.81
C SER A 117 18.46 -0.13 -0.99
N GLY A 118 18.39 -0.03 0.34
CA GLY A 118 19.22 -0.83 1.26
C GLY A 118 20.68 -0.38 1.38
N GLN A 119 21.09 0.67 0.67
CA GLN A 119 22.47 1.20 0.70
C GLN A 119 22.67 2.35 1.70
N ALA A 120 21.63 2.67 2.48
CA ALA A 120 21.64 3.72 3.49
C ALA A 120 21.98 5.14 2.99
N LYS A 121 21.79 5.43 1.69
CA LYS A 121 22.00 6.76 1.11
C LYS A 121 20.68 7.53 1.05
N ARG A 122 20.69 8.78 1.53
CA ARG A 122 19.52 9.67 1.47
C ARG A 122 19.34 10.27 0.07
N LEU A 123 18.09 10.46 -0.32
CA LEU A 123 17.71 11.44 -1.32
C LEU A 123 17.80 12.84 -0.70
N GLU A 124 18.30 13.80 -1.46
CA GLU A 124 18.45 15.20 -1.04
C GLU A 124 17.61 16.15 -1.91
N ALA A 125 17.41 15.80 -3.18
CA ALA A 125 16.55 16.53 -4.11
C ALA A 125 15.96 15.63 -5.19
N ILE A 126 14.93 16.14 -5.86
CA ILE A 126 14.23 15.49 -6.97
C ILE A 126 13.81 16.52 -8.03
N GLU A 127 13.82 16.08 -9.28
CA GLU A 127 13.21 16.77 -10.41
C GLU A 127 12.29 15.80 -11.15
N LEU A 128 11.13 16.27 -11.59
CA LEU A 128 10.19 15.53 -12.42
C LEU A 128 9.77 16.35 -13.62
N LYS A 129 9.53 15.69 -14.75
CA LYS A 129 9.03 16.27 -15.99
C LYS A 129 8.01 15.36 -16.62
N VAL A 130 6.95 15.93 -17.19
CA VAL A 130 6.08 15.22 -18.13
C VAL A 130 6.62 15.44 -19.53
N LYS A 131 6.67 14.38 -20.32
CA LYS A 131 7.01 14.40 -21.74
C LYS A 131 5.86 13.82 -22.54
N ASP A 132 5.85 14.13 -23.83
CA ASP A 132 5.03 13.41 -24.80
C ASP A 132 3.52 13.52 -24.46
N SER A 133 3.10 14.66 -23.93
CA SER A 133 1.70 14.91 -23.51
C SER A 133 1.01 15.85 -24.50
N PRO A 134 -0.08 15.43 -25.16
CA PRO A 134 -0.91 16.33 -25.97
C PRO A 134 -1.84 17.20 -25.12
N TYR A 135 -1.96 16.90 -23.82
CA TYR A 135 -2.91 17.56 -22.92
C TYR A 135 -2.29 18.75 -22.20
N SER A 136 -3.10 19.79 -22.01
CA SER A 136 -2.73 20.95 -21.19
C SER A 136 -2.58 20.57 -19.71
N GLY A 137 -1.74 21.31 -18.98
CA GLY A 137 -1.49 21.06 -17.56
C GLY A 137 -0.03 20.84 -17.22
N ASP A 138 0.25 20.50 -15.97
CA ASP A 138 1.61 20.36 -15.45
C ASP A 138 1.69 19.23 -14.40
N ILE A 139 2.91 18.78 -14.13
CA ILE A 139 3.23 18.00 -12.94
C ILE A 139 3.73 18.93 -11.84
N GLN A 140 3.10 18.85 -10.68
CA GLN A 140 3.50 19.59 -9.49
C GLN A 140 3.95 18.64 -8.39
N TYR A 141 5.04 18.98 -7.72
CA TYR A 141 5.57 18.17 -6.64
C TYR A 141 6.15 19.01 -5.52
N SER A 142 6.14 18.46 -4.32
CA SER A 142 6.62 19.12 -3.10
C SER A 142 7.25 18.05 -2.22
N THR A 143 8.40 18.37 -1.62
CA THR A 143 9.14 17.46 -0.73
C THR A 143 9.14 17.99 0.69
N HIS A 144 9.01 17.08 1.65
CA HIS A 144 9.27 17.35 3.07
C HIS A 144 10.75 17.13 3.37
N ILE A 145 11.43 18.15 3.88
CA ILE A 145 12.87 18.16 4.09
C ILE A 145 13.19 18.26 5.58
N GLN A 146 14.21 17.53 6.02
CA GLN A 146 14.72 17.61 7.39
C GLN A 146 14.91 19.05 7.86
N ASN A 147 14.32 19.38 9.02
CA ASN A 147 14.38 20.67 9.71
C ASN A 147 13.80 21.87 8.91
N ILE A 148 13.15 21.62 7.78
CA ILE A 148 12.51 22.67 6.95
C ILE A 148 11.01 22.39 6.81
N GLY A 149 10.62 21.12 6.67
CA GLY A 149 9.25 20.73 6.43
C GLY A 149 8.90 20.71 4.94
N TRP A 150 7.62 20.86 4.62
CA TRP A 150 7.14 20.89 3.24
C TRP A 150 7.58 22.16 2.52
N GLN A 151 8.30 22.01 1.41
CA GLN A 151 8.54 23.13 0.50
C GLN A 151 7.28 23.48 -0.31
N GLY A 152 7.25 24.68 -0.88
CA GLY A 152 6.26 25.07 -1.88
C GLY A 152 6.27 24.13 -3.09
N TRP A 153 5.13 24.03 -3.78
CA TRP A 153 4.99 23.21 -4.98
C TRP A 153 5.93 23.69 -6.10
N LYS A 154 6.66 22.74 -6.67
CA LYS A 154 7.55 22.91 -7.83
C LYS A 154 6.86 22.37 -9.07
N LYS A 155 7.13 23.01 -10.20
CA LYS A 155 6.61 22.64 -11.53
C LYS A 155 7.59 21.75 -12.28
N SER A 156 7.17 21.22 -13.43
CA SER A 156 7.99 20.43 -14.33
C SER A 156 9.40 21.01 -14.50
N GLY A 157 10.41 20.18 -14.20
CA GLY A 157 11.83 20.50 -14.35
C GLY A 157 12.46 21.35 -13.25
N GLN A 158 11.69 21.82 -12.27
CA GLN A 158 12.24 22.60 -11.15
C GLN A 158 12.77 21.70 -10.03
N VAL A 159 13.86 22.08 -9.36
CA VAL A 159 14.36 21.29 -8.22
C VAL A 159 13.44 21.42 -7.00
N SER A 160 13.03 20.29 -6.42
CA SER A 160 12.46 20.21 -5.07
C SER A 160 13.44 19.47 -4.17
N GLY A 161 13.80 20.05 -3.02
CA GLY A 161 14.88 19.56 -2.18
C GLY A 161 16.01 20.56 -1.99
N THR A 162 17.17 20.03 -1.59
CA THR A 162 18.43 20.78 -1.45
C THR A 162 19.57 19.99 -2.09
N SER A 163 20.55 20.68 -2.67
CA SER A 163 21.83 20.07 -3.08
C SER A 163 22.95 20.72 -2.29
N GLY A 164 23.94 19.94 -1.85
CA GLY A 164 25.10 20.42 -1.08
C GLY A 164 24.84 20.78 0.38
N GLN A 165 23.60 20.73 0.87
CA GLN A 165 23.25 21.11 2.26
C GLN A 165 23.14 19.91 3.22
N ALA A 166 23.40 18.69 2.74
CA ALA A 166 23.33 17.46 3.51
C ALA A 166 21.97 17.20 4.21
N LYS A 167 20.87 17.76 3.70
CA LYS A 167 19.51 17.51 4.23
C LYS A 167 18.85 16.35 3.49
N ARG A 168 18.23 15.44 4.23
CA ARG A 168 17.42 14.35 3.66
C ARG A 168 16.02 14.82 3.27
N LEU A 169 15.49 14.24 2.21
CA LEU A 169 14.05 14.17 1.98
C LEU A 169 13.44 13.13 2.92
N GLU A 170 12.26 13.40 3.46
CA GLU A 170 11.53 12.52 4.38
C GLU A 170 10.18 12.07 3.80
N ALA A 171 9.54 12.92 2.98
CA ALA A 171 8.29 12.61 2.28
C ALA A 171 8.19 13.42 0.96
N ILE A 172 7.27 13.01 0.10
CA ILE A 172 6.96 13.68 -1.17
C ILE A 172 5.46 13.62 -1.45
N ARG A 173 4.93 14.63 -2.13
CA ARG A 173 3.59 14.62 -2.73
C ARG A 173 3.67 15.11 -4.16
N ILE A 174 2.90 14.47 -5.06
CA ILE A 174 2.93 14.73 -6.50
C ILE A 174 1.50 14.79 -7.02
N LYS A 175 1.15 15.83 -7.78
CA LYS A 175 -0.16 15.98 -8.41
C LYS A 175 -0.02 16.45 -9.86
N LEU A 176 -1.06 16.17 -10.64
CA LEU A 176 -1.21 16.68 -12.00
C LEU A 176 -2.24 17.82 -11.99
N THR A 177 -2.12 18.74 -12.93
CA THR A 177 -3.05 19.86 -13.12
C THR A 177 -3.60 19.88 -14.54
N GLY A 178 -4.57 20.75 -14.81
CA GLY A 178 -5.15 20.95 -16.13
C GLY A 178 -5.85 19.70 -16.67
N GLU A 179 -5.91 19.59 -18.00
CA GLU A 179 -6.48 18.45 -18.69
C GLU A 179 -5.71 17.15 -18.43
N LEU A 180 -4.38 17.24 -18.28
CA LEU A 180 -3.54 16.10 -17.91
C LEU A 180 -4.00 15.47 -16.59
N GLY A 181 -4.30 16.28 -15.56
CA GLY A 181 -4.82 15.79 -14.29
C GLY A 181 -6.29 15.35 -14.30
N ARG A 182 -7.04 15.67 -15.36
CA ARG A 182 -8.39 15.12 -15.59
C ARG A 182 -8.32 13.75 -16.25
N ARG A 183 -7.36 13.53 -17.15
CA ARG A 183 -7.22 12.29 -17.93
C ARG A 183 -6.28 11.26 -17.32
N TYR A 184 -5.35 11.66 -16.47
CA TYR A 184 -4.35 10.79 -15.86
C TYR A 184 -4.29 10.94 -14.34
N ASP A 185 -3.94 9.83 -13.68
CA ASP A 185 -3.44 9.82 -12.30
C ASP A 185 -1.91 9.70 -12.31
N VAL A 186 -1.26 10.38 -11.37
CA VAL A 186 0.16 10.16 -11.07
C VAL A 186 0.28 9.28 -9.85
N PHE A 187 0.82 8.08 -10.05
CA PHE A 187 1.11 7.13 -8.97
C PHE A 187 2.57 7.19 -8.57
N TYR A 188 2.85 7.15 -7.28
CA TYR A 188 4.21 7.14 -6.75
C TYR A 188 4.31 6.35 -5.46
N ARG A 189 5.49 5.78 -5.22
CA ARG A 189 5.86 5.17 -3.94
C ARG A 189 7.31 5.47 -3.64
N VAL A 190 7.66 5.40 -2.36
CA VAL A 190 9.02 5.67 -1.89
C VAL A 190 9.57 4.50 -1.09
N HIS A 191 10.88 4.37 -1.10
CA HIS A 191 11.62 3.54 -0.17
C HIS A 191 12.08 4.41 1.00
N ALA A 192 11.56 4.17 2.19
CA ALA A 192 11.91 4.91 3.40
C ALA A 192 12.78 4.05 4.32
N GLN A 193 13.77 4.68 4.96
CA GLN A 193 14.60 4.04 5.97
C GLN A 193 13.75 3.30 7.01
N ASN A 194 14.15 2.07 7.36
CA ASN A 194 13.49 1.16 8.31
C ASN A 194 12.08 0.66 7.91
N PHE A 195 11.44 1.23 6.87
CA PHE A 195 10.15 0.77 6.35
C PHE A 195 10.25 0.05 5.00
N GLY A 196 11.35 0.24 4.28
CA GLY A 196 11.51 -0.28 2.94
C GLY A 196 10.57 0.41 1.95
N TRP A 197 10.16 -0.32 0.91
CA TRP A 197 9.14 0.14 -0.04
C TRP A 197 7.78 0.28 0.63
N MET A 198 7.29 1.51 0.66
CA MET A 198 5.96 1.87 1.14
C MET A 198 4.90 1.64 0.05
N GLY A 199 3.63 1.81 0.41
CA GLY A 199 2.51 1.72 -0.52
C GLY A 199 2.59 2.71 -1.66
N TRP A 200 1.91 2.38 -2.76
CA TRP A 200 1.62 3.35 -3.82
C TRP A 200 0.66 4.41 -3.30
N GLU A 201 0.83 5.63 -3.80
CA GLU A 201 -0.05 6.76 -3.57
C GLU A 201 -0.39 7.41 -4.90
N LYS A 202 -1.48 8.17 -4.95
CA LYS A 202 -1.78 8.99 -6.12
C LYS A 202 -2.31 10.38 -5.75
N GLY A 203 -1.86 11.36 -6.52
CA GLY A 203 -2.48 12.69 -6.59
C GLY A 203 -2.49 13.48 -5.28
N GLY A 204 -1.43 14.23 -5.02
CA GLY A 204 -1.36 15.28 -3.99
C GLY A 204 -1.19 14.77 -2.56
N ILE A 205 -1.45 13.48 -2.33
CA ILE A 205 -1.35 12.85 -1.01
C ILE A 205 0.11 12.54 -0.66
N PRO A 206 0.58 12.80 0.56
CA PRO A 206 1.94 12.46 0.94
C PRO A 206 2.29 10.97 0.75
N ALA A 207 3.53 10.68 0.39
CA ALA A 207 4.16 9.36 0.49
C ALA A 207 5.51 9.51 1.22
N GLY A 208 5.85 8.55 2.08
CA GLY A 208 7.03 8.60 2.94
C GLY A 208 6.70 8.79 4.41
N THR A 209 7.50 9.58 5.11
CA THR A 209 7.38 9.74 6.56
C THR A 209 7.52 11.18 7.02
N SER A 210 6.78 11.56 8.06
CA SER A 210 7.02 12.80 8.81
C SER A 210 7.31 12.50 10.28
N LYS A 211 8.16 13.32 10.90
CA LYS A 211 8.52 13.25 12.33
C LYS A 211 9.22 11.96 12.78
N PHE A 212 9.52 11.05 11.87
CA PHE A 212 10.36 9.87 12.12
C PHE A 212 11.85 10.17 12.00
N ALA A 213 12.23 11.30 11.40
CA ALA A 213 13.61 11.58 10.99
C ALA A 213 14.21 10.54 10.02
N TYR A 214 13.36 9.80 9.31
CA TYR A 214 13.78 8.77 8.35
C TYR A 214 13.96 9.37 6.96
N ARG A 215 15.07 9.01 6.33
CA ARG A 215 15.38 9.41 4.94
C ARG A 215 14.55 8.61 3.94
N LEU A 216 14.19 9.26 2.85
CA LEU A 216 13.90 8.56 1.60
C LEU A 216 15.21 8.10 0.97
N GLU A 217 15.21 6.90 0.41
CA GLU A 217 16.36 6.31 -0.28
C GLU A 217 16.10 6.12 -1.79
N ALA A 218 14.84 5.86 -2.16
CA ALA A 218 14.42 5.72 -3.56
C ALA A 218 12.96 6.11 -3.78
N ILE A 219 12.60 6.31 -5.04
CA ILE A 219 11.24 6.62 -5.51
C ILE A 219 10.96 5.92 -6.84
N GLU A 220 9.70 5.56 -7.03
CA GLU A 220 9.12 5.21 -8.32
C GLU A 220 7.92 6.12 -8.59
N VAL A 221 7.76 6.56 -9.83
CA VAL A 221 6.66 7.41 -10.30
C VAL A 221 6.18 6.92 -11.65
N LYS A 222 4.87 6.85 -11.86
CA LYS A 222 4.25 6.49 -13.14
C LYS A 222 2.98 7.31 -13.39
N LEU A 223 2.70 7.58 -14.66
CA LEU A 223 1.39 8.07 -15.10
C LEU A 223 0.52 6.89 -15.50
N VAL A 224 -0.75 6.93 -15.12
CA VAL A 224 -1.75 5.93 -15.47
C VAL A 224 -2.98 6.67 -15.98
N PRO A 225 -3.56 6.30 -17.13
CA PRO A 225 -4.85 6.86 -17.55
C PRO A 225 -5.85 6.71 -16.41
N LYS A 226 -6.63 7.76 -16.13
CA LYS A 226 -7.68 7.66 -15.12
C LYS A 226 -8.67 6.58 -15.54
N LYS A 227 -8.98 5.72 -14.58
CA LYS A 227 -10.00 4.69 -14.67
C LYS A 227 -10.82 4.75 -13.39
N ASN A 228 -11.97 4.10 -13.41
CA ASN A 228 -12.68 3.83 -12.18
C ASN A 228 -12.00 2.65 -11.46
N TYR A 229 -11.16 2.98 -10.47
CA TYR A 229 -10.45 1.99 -9.66
C TYR A 229 -11.40 1.41 -8.60
N PHE A 230 -12.06 0.30 -8.93
CA PHE A 230 -13.05 -0.33 -8.04
C PHE A 230 -12.54 -1.59 -7.32
N THR A 231 -11.22 -1.79 -7.22
CA THR A 231 -10.68 -2.95 -6.49
C THR A 231 -10.15 -2.53 -5.12
N ILE A 232 -10.65 -3.19 -4.07
CA ILE A 232 -10.09 -3.06 -2.72
C ILE A 232 -8.87 -3.97 -2.62
N ASN A 233 -7.68 -3.39 -2.50
CA ASN A 233 -6.48 -4.18 -2.24
C ASN A 233 -6.24 -4.30 -0.73
N LYS A 234 -6.66 -5.42 -0.15
CA LYS A 234 -6.46 -5.71 1.28
C LYS A 234 -5.01 -5.94 1.68
N SER A 235 -4.12 -6.20 0.72
CA SER A 235 -2.69 -6.45 0.96
C SER A 235 -1.83 -5.20 0.79
N ALA A 236 -2.44 -4.07 0.39
CA ALA A 236 -1.68 -2.89 0.09
C ALA A 236 -1.08 -2.25 1.34
N LYS A 237 0.15 -1.74 1.20
CA LYS A 237 0.86 -1.07 2.27
C LYS A 237 0.40 0.37 2.41
N THR A 238 0.50 0.94 3.60
CA THR A 238 0.37 2.40 3.77
C THR A 238 1.48 3.14 3.01
N SER A 239 1.11 4.21 2.30
CA SER A 239 2.03 5.07 1.55
C SER A 239 2.72 6.12 2.44
N TYR A 240 2.10 6.49 3.56
CA TYR A 240 2.54 7.58 4.41
C TYR A 240 2.35 7.33 5.91
N ARG A 241 3.35 7.74 6.69
CA ARG A 241 3.36 7.60 8.14
C ARG A 241 3.78 8.89 8.83
N ASP A 242 3.06 9.26 9.88
CA ASP A 242 3.41 10.38 10.75
C ASP A 242 3.68 9.89 12.18
N ASN A 243 4.81 10.30 12.76
CA ASN A 243 5.22 9.89 14.11
C ASN A 243 4.56 10.73 15.21
N THR A 244 3.37 11.27 14.97
CA THR A 244 2.63 12.00 16.00
C THR A 244 2.08 11.02 17.02
N LYS A 245 2.35 11.28 18.31
CA LYS A 245 1.74 10.52 19.40
C LYS A 245 0.25 10.76 19.43
N VAL A 246 -0.52 9.69 19.56
CA VAL A 246 -1.98 9.74 19.69
C VAL A 246 -2.45 9.23 21.06
N ALA A 247 -3.65 9.64 21.47
CA ALA A 247 -4.18 9.32 22.79
C ALA A 247 -4.30 7.81 23.03
N GLY A 248 -3.58 7.30 24.02
CA GLY A 248 -3.57 5.88 24.38
C GLY A 248 -2.63 5.01 23.55
N GLU A 249 -1.74 5.61 22.75
CA GLU A 249 -0.64 4.90 22.09
C GLU A 249 0.32 4.29 23.12
N LEU A 250 0.71 3.04 22.88
CA LEU A 250 1.67 2.26 23.62
C LEU A 250 2.98 2.15 22.84
N ASP A 251 4.09 2.03 23.57
CA ASP A 251 5.39 1.73 22.99
C ASP A 251 5.51 0.23 22.72
N ALA A 252 5.26 -0.15 21.48
CA ALA A 252 5.35 -1.54 21.03
C ALA A 252 6.73 -2.18 21.29
N LYS A 253 7.81 -1.40 21.18
CA LYS A 253 9.17 -1.92 21.41
C LYS A 253 9.36 -2.26 22.88
N LYS A 254 8.92 -1.40 23.79
CA LYS A 254 8.95 -1.67 25.25
C LYS A 254 8.12 -2.91 25.61
N LEU A 255 7.02 -3.14 24.89
CA LEU A 255 6.17 -4.31 25.09
C LEU A 255 6.64 -5.55 24.33
N LYS A 256 7.77 -5.48 23.59
CA LYS A 256 8.28 -6.56 22.75
C LYS A 256 7.24 -7.08 21.75
N VAL A 257 6.48 -6.17 21.13
CA VAL A 257 5.55 -6.50 20.04
C VAL A 257 6.30 -6.34 18.72
N PRO A 258 6.51 -7.42 17.96
CA PRO A 258 7.15 -7.35 16.65
C PRO A 258 6.36 -6.50 15.65
N ASN A 259 7.05 -5.77 14.77
CA ASN A 259 6.42 -4.90 13.77
C ASN A 259 5.42 -5.62 12.84
N LYS A 260 5.57 -6.93 12.61
CA LYS A 260 4.65 -7.74 11.80
C LYS A 260 3.20 -7.74 12.33
N TYR A 261 3.01 -7.44 13.61
CA TYR A 261 1.67 -7.32 14.22
C TYR A 261 1.11 -5.90 14.16
N LEU A 262 1.86 -4.95 13.61
CA LEU A 262 1.49 -3.55 13.54
C LEU A 262 1.52 -3.07 12.09
N ASP A 263 1.27 -3.97 11.13
CA ASP A 263 1.33 -3.62 9.72
C ASP A 263 0.28 -2.53 9.38
N ASN A 264 0.62 -1.68 8.41
CA ASN A 264 -0.13 -0.47 7.99
C ASN A 264 -0.38 0.64 9.04
N GLY A 265 -0.75 0.34 10.29
CA GLY A 265 -0.93 1.35 11.35
C GLY A 265 0.35 1.67 12.13
N LEU A 266 1.24 0.69 12.33
CA LEU A 266 2.43 0.70 13.21
C LEU A 266 2.21 1.24 14.63
N LYS A 267 0.95 1.35 15.06
CA LYS A 267 0.58 1.86 16.38
C LYS A 267 -0.11 0.77 17.18
N LEU A 268 0.26 0.72 18.44
CA LEU A 268 -0.33 -0.14 19.45
C LEU A 268 -1.07 0.74 20.43
N PHE A 269 -2.25 0.32 20.88
CA PHE A 269 -3.13 1.11 21.73
C PHE A 269 -3.49 0.36 23.00
N LYS A 270 -3.65 1.11 24.09
CA LYS A 270 -3.96 0.56 25.41
C LYS A 270 -5.37 -0.01 25.54
N ASN A 271 -6.31 0.46 24.72
CA ASN A 271 -7.71 0.03 24.77
C ASN A 271 -8.40 0.19 23.41
N SER A 272 -9.58 -0.43 23.28
CA SER A 272 -10.40 -0.42 22.07
C SER A 272 -10.85 0.98 21.67
N LYS A 273 -11.24 1.84 22.63
CA LYS A 273 -11.64 3.23 22.36
C LYS A 273 -10.55 4.02 21.66
N SER A 274 -9.30 3.89 22.11
CA SER A 274 -8.16 4.58 21.52
C SER A 274 -7.85 4.13 20.10
N VAL A 275 -7.90 2.82 19.81
CA VAL A 275 -7.64 2.34 18.44
C VAL A 275 -8.77 2.70 17.49
N ILE A 276 -10.04 2.64 17.92
CA ILE A 276 -11.19 3.02 17.09
C ILE A 276 -11.15 4.52 16.77
N ASN A 277 -10.89 5.37 17.76
CA ASN A 277 -10.76 6.82 17.52
C ASN A 277 -9.65 7.15 16.52
N PHE A 278 -8.53 6.42 16.57
CA PHE A 278 -7.46 6.56 15.59
C PHE A 278 -7.90 6.08 14.20
N ALA A 279 -8.52 4.90 14.11
CA ALA A 279 -8.98 4.33 12.86
C ALA A 279 -10.02 5.22 12.15
N GLU A 280 -11.01 5.72 12.87
CA GLU A 280 -12.02 6.65 12.36
C GLU A 280 -11.41 7.98 11.90
N LYS A 281 -10.42 8.50 12.62
CA LYS A 281 -9.70 9.71 12.18
C LYS A 281 -9.00 9.50 10.85
N GLU A 282 -8.34 8.36 10.67
CA GLU A 282 -7.60 8.03 9.45
C GLU A 282 -8.53 7.66 8.28
N LEU A 283 -9.72 7.13 8.55
CA LEU A 283 -10.79 6.87 7.58
C LEU A 283 -11.39 8.19 7.04
N ASN A 284 -11.52 9.20 7.90
CA ASN A 284 -12.11 10.49 7.57
C ASN A 284 -11.08 11.57 7.16
N ASP A 285 -9.79 11.24 7.06
CA ASP A 285 -8.76 12.19 6.62
C ASP A 285 -8.85 12.40 5.11
N VAL A 286 -9.22 13.60 4.68
CA VAL A 286 -9.29 14.00 3.27
C VAL A 286 -7.96 13.85 2.52
N ASN A 287 -6.84 13.78 3.24
CA ASN A 287 -5.51 13.55 2.68
C ASN A 287 -5.12 12.07 2.69
N ARG A 288 -6.00 11.14 3.08
CA ARG A 288 -5.77 9.70 3.02
C ARG A 288 -6.89 9.01 2.25
N LYS A 289 -6.54 8.01 1.46
CA LYS A 289 -7.52 7.20 0.71
C LYS A 289 -7.94 5.95 1.46
N THR A 290 -7.91 5.97 2.79
CA THR A 290 -8.37 4.82 3.55
C THR A 290 -9.86 4.62 3.21
N ILE A 291 -10.24 3.43 2.76
CA ILE A 291 -11.64 3.09 2.44
C ILE A 291 -12.22 2.07 3.43
N GLY A 292 -11.40 1.61 4.36
CA GLY A 292 -11.83 0.71 5.40
C GLY A 292 -10.70 0.35 6.35
N TYR A 293 -11.06 -0.30 7.45
CA TYR A 293 -10.10 -0.77 8.43
C TYR A 293 -10.62 -2.01 9.17
N GLN A 294 -9.70 -2.80 9.71
CA GLN A 294 -9.97 -3.88 10.66
C GLN A 294 -9.14 -3.65 11.91
N THR A 295 -9.77 -3.62 13.09
CA THR A 295 -9.06 -3.59 14.36
C THR A 295 -8.77 -4.99 14.88
N TYR A 296 -7.69 -5.13 15.63
CA TYR A 296 -7.25 -6.37 16.25
C TYR A 296 -6.89 -6.16 17.71
N GLN A 297 -7.21 -7.15 18.54
CA GLN A 297 -6.70 -7.29 19.89
C GLN A 297 -5.45 -8.16 19.86
N LEU A 298 -4.33 -7.63 20.34
CA LEU A 298 -3.10 -8.40 20.51
C LEU A 298 -3.08 -9.04 21.90
N ARG A 299 -2.83 -10.35 21.93
CA ARG A 299 -2.71 -11.13 23.16
C ARG A 299 -1.34 -11.78 23.22
N ARG A 300 -0.75 -11.79 24.42
CA ARG A 300 0.39 -12.66 24.77
C ARG A 300 -0.16 -13.72 25.71
N ASN A 301 -0.19 -14.97 25.25
CA ASN A 301 -0.96 -16.03 25.92
C ASN A 301 -2.43 -15.58 26.13
N LEU A 302 -2.94 -15.66 27.36
CA LEU A 302 -4.30 -15.24 27.71
C LEU A 302 -4.45 -13.74 28.02
N LYS A 303 -3.36 -12.97 27.99
CA LYS A 303 -3.35 -11.57 28.46
C LYS A 303 -3.34 -10.60 27.28
N THR A 304 -4.27 -9.65 27.28
CA THR A 304 -4.26 -8.54 26.31
C THR A 304 -3.04 -7.66 26.54
N ILE A 305 -2.28 -7.42 25.47
CA ILE A 305 -1.10 -6.55 25.50
C ILE A 305 -1.31 -5.26 24.70
N GLY A 306 -2.38 -5.18 23.91
CA GLY A 306 -2.82 -3.94 23.27
C GLY A 306 -3.78 -4.20 22.11
N TYR A 307 -4.07 -3.13 21.38
CA TYR A 307 -4.94 -3.14 20.21
C TYR A 307 -4.26 -2.45 19.03
N THR A 308 -4.53 -2.88 17.81
CA THR A 308 -3.95 -2.32 16.58
C THR A 308 -4.97 -2.32 15.44
N VAL A 309 -4.60 -1.78 14.29
CA VAL A 309 -5.48 -1.58 13.14
C VAL A 309 -4.74 -1.77 11.83
N ASP A 310 -5.38 -2.51 10.92
CA ASP A 310 -5.02 -2.56 9.51
C ASP A 310 -5.94 -1.65 8.70
N PHE A 311 -5.35 -0.90 7.76
CA PHE A 311 -6.08 -0.04 6.84
C PHE A 311 -6.12 -0.64 5.43
N TYR A 312 -7.23 -0.40 4.73
CA TYR A 312 -7.46 -0.81 3.36
C TYR A 312 -7.59 0.42 2.45
N TYR A 313 -7.09 0.28 1.22
CA TYR A 313 -6.93 1.39 0.28
C TYR A 313 -7.44 0.98 -1.12
N PRO A 314 -8.01 1.93 -1.89
CA PRO A 314 -8.45 1.70 -3.25
C PRO A 314 -7.23 1.74 -4.17
N TYR A 315 -7.03 0.70 -4.97
CA TYR A 315 -6.01 0.70 -6.02
C TYR A 315 -6.57 0.21 -7.34
#